data_AF-J9AJS9-F1
#
_entry.id   AF-J9AJS9-F1
#
_cell.length_a   1.000
_cell.length_b   1.000
_cell.length_c   1.000
_cell.angle_alpha   90.00
_cell.angle_beta   90.00
_cell.angle_gamma   90.00
#
_symmetry.space_group_name_H-M   'P 1'
#
loop_
_entity.id
_entity.type
_entity.pdbx_description
1 polymer ?
#
loop_
_entity_poly.entity_id
_entity_poly.type
_entity_poly.pdbx_seq_one_letter_code
_entity_poly.pdbx_strand_id
1 'polypeptide(L)'
;MYLTTPVATNIEAAYPNQIPFPVVAICNNNQYRLTYLTGPAIQNRRPKEPRSNNTLSNEMNLTVFDKVLENAWDMDAVKFLRNAAHWKSRMILRQINCTWPNGTSCRLSNFKAVWTLTGLCWAINTDPNNPHYISSSGESSDNGLRLLLNIERYERVESCTPYFRTMSLPGLKILIYNQTDIPESSLDGVNVPPGYTMEIPFKMQKRHKYSGAECVEKKRKATNNNIGS
;
A
#
# COMPACT_ATOMS: atom_id res chain seq x y z
N MET A 1 20.93 -1.45 46.19
CA MET A 1 20.79 -2.42 45.08
C MET A 1 19.38 -2.26 44.51
N TYR A 2 19.22 -1.50 43.42
CA TYR A 2 17.93 -1.17 42.79
C TYR A 2 17.80 -2.04 41.52
N LEU A 3 17.60 -3.34 41.72
CA LEU A 3 17.72 -4.38 40.67
C LEU A 3 16.45 -4.61 39.85
N THR A 4 15.37 -3.91 40.16
CA THR A 4 14.16 -3.90 39.34
C THR A 4 13.80 -2.45 39.06
N THR A 5 13.72 -2.07 37.80
CA THR A 5 13.11 -0.80 37.38
C THR A 5 11.63 -1.10 37.09
N PRO A 6 10.72 -1.07 38.09
CA PRO A 6 9.32 -1.36 37.84
C PRO A 6 8.77 -0.33 36.86
N VAL A 7 8.20 -0.81 35.75
CA VAL A 7 7.54 0.05 34.77
C VAL A 7 6.04 -0.05 35.00
N ALA A 8 5.41 1.08 35.30
CA ALA A 8 3.96 1.20 35.35
C ALA A 8 3.44 1.87 34.07
N THR A 9 2.30 1.40 33.56
CA THR A 9 1.64 2.01 32.40
C THR A 9 0.47 2.86 32.90
N ASN A 10 0.47 4.15 32.57
CA ASN A 10 -0.70 5.01 32.77
C ASN A 10 -1.55 5.01 31.49
N ILE A 11 -2.87 4.87 31.64
CA ILE A 11 -3.84 4.86 30.55
C ILE A 11 -4.77 6.05 30.74
N GLU A 12 -4.74 6.99 29.80
CA GLU A 12 -5.58 8.18 29.80
C GLU A 12 -6.46 8.18 28.53
N ALA A 13 -7.75 8.46 28.72
CA ALA A 13 -8.70 8.66 27.63
C ALA A 13 -8.95 10.16 27.46
N ALA A 14 -8.60 10.69 26.28
CA ALA A 14 -8.85 12.08 25.92
C ALA A 14 -9.87 12.15 24.79
N TYR A 15 -10.81 13.09 24.88
CA TYR A 15 -11.85 13.36 23.89
C TYR A 15 -11.66 14.78 23.33
N PRO A 16 -10.67 15.00 22.46
CA PRO A 16 -10.46 16.30 21.85
C PRO A 16 -11.60 16.63 20.87
N ASN A 17 -11.90 17.93 20.72
CA ASN A 17 -12.93 18.40 19.80
C ASN A 17 -12.64 18.07 18.33
N GLN A 18 -11.38 17.86 17.98
CA GLN A 18 -10.94 17.47 16.64
C GLN A 18 -9.78 16.50 16.72
N ILE A 19 -9.75 15.54 15.80
CA ILE A 19 -8.61 14.63 15.59
C ILE A 19 -8.18 14.65 14.13
N PRO A 20 -6.88 14.51 13.83
CA PRO A 20 -6.43 14.33 12.46
C PRO A 20 -6.95 12.99 11.94
N PHE A 21 -7.63 13.03 10.80
CA PHE A 21 -8.00 11.83 10.07
C PHE A 21 -6.71 11.08 9.67
N PRO A 22 -6.66 9.74 9.70
CA PRO A 22 -5.46 9.00 9.37
C PRO A 22 -5.15 9.03 7.86
N VAL A 23 -3.98 8.52 7.48
CA VAL A 23 -3.71 8.11 6.11
C VAL A 23 -4.43 6.80 5.84
N VAL A 24 -5.13 6.72 4.71
CA VAL A 24 -5.75 5.48 4.25
C VAL A 24 -5.11 5.09 2.93
N ALA A 25 -4.36 3.98 2.92
CA ALA A 25 -3.78 3.41 1.71
C ALA A 25 -4.55 2.19 1.22
N ILE A 26 -4.83 2.18 -0.08
CA ILE A 26 -5.57 1.13 -0.77
C ILE A 26 -4.57 0.36 -1.62
N CYS A 27 -4.35 -0.90 -1.26
CA CYS A 27 -3.46 -1.81 -1.96
C CYS A 27 -4.29 -2.89 -2.65
N ASN A 28 -4.03 -3.15 -3.94
CA ASN A 28 -4.62 -4.32 -4.59
C ASN A 28 -3.85 -5.57 -4.16
N ASN A 29 -4.54 -6.64 -3.78
CA ASN A 29 -3.89 -7.92 -3.47
C ASN A 29 -3.24 -8.56 -4.71
N ASN A 30 -3.64 -8.12 -5.90
CA ASN A 30 -2.96 -8.40 -7.15
C ASN A 30 -1.90 -7.32 -7.41
N GLN A 31 -0.63 -7.71 -7.37
CA GLN A 31 0.50 -6.78 -7.51
C GLN A 31 0.65 -6.25 -8.94
N TYR A 32 0.27 -7.06 -9.94
CA TYR A 32 0.52 -6.80 -11.36
C TYR A 32 -0.73 -6.98 -12.20
N ARG A 33 -1.02 -6.02 -13.08
CA ARG A 33 -2.08 -6.16 -14.07
C ARG A 33 -1.71 -7.19 -15.13
N LEU A 34 -2.59 -8.17 -15.33
CA LEU A 34 -2.44 -9.22 -16.33
C LEU A 34 -2.19 -8.63 -17.72
N THR A 35 -2.97 -7.63 -18.13
CA THR A 35 -2.85 -7.00 -19.45
C THR A 35 -1.50 -6.32 -19.68
N TYR A 36 -0.82 -5.88 -18.61
CA TYR A 36 0.52 -5.32 -18.73
C TYR A 36 1.56 -6.43 -18.94
N LEU A 37 1.45 -7.53 -18.19
CA LEU A 37 2.38 -8.66 -18.30
C LEU A 37 2.25 -9.40 -19.65
N THR A 38 1.02 -9.63 -20.10
CA THR A 38 0.74 -10.29 -21.38
C THR A 38 0.69 -9.33 -22.56
N GLY A 39 0.90 -8.03 -22.31
CA GLY A 39 0.83 -7.00 -23.33
C GLY A 39 2.11 -6.87 -24.17
N PRO A 40 2.01 -6.16 -25.31
CA PRO A 40 3.13 -5.98 -26.25
C PRO A 40 4.33 -5.27 -25.62
N ALA A 41 4.12 -4.48 -24.57
CA ALA A 41 5.19 -3.79 -23.85
C ALA A 41 6.21 -4.76 -23.22
N ILE A 42 5.79 -5.98 -22.91
CA ILE A 42 6.66 -7.05 -22.40
C ILE A 42 6.88 -8.12 -23.46
N GLN A 43 5.83 -8.56 -24.16
CA GLN A 43 5.91 -9.68 -25.10
C GLN A 43 6.78 -9.41 -26.33
N ASN A 44 6.92 -8.14 -26.76
CA ASN A 44 7.73 -7.78 -27.93
C ASN A 44 9.20 -7.45 -27.58
N ARG A 45 9.59 -7.59 -26.31
CA ARG A 45 10.98 -7.35 -25.88
C ARG A 45 11.85 -8.55 -26.27
N ARG A 46 13.16 -8.31 -26.39
CA ARG A 46 14.12 -9.39 -26.64
C ARG A 46 14.32 -10.20 -25.34
N PRO A 47 14.15 -11.53 -25.38
CA PRO A 47 14.37 -12.37 -24.21
C PRO A 47 15.86 -12.34 -23.83
N LYS A 48 16.14 -12.63 -22.55
CA LYS A 48 17.49 -12.78 -22.05
C LYS A 48 18.21 -13.91 -22.80
N GLU A 49 19.37 -13.63 -23.38
CA GLU A 49 20.17 -14.66 -24.05
C GLU A 49 20.59 -15.77 -23.08
N PRO A 50 20.50 -17.05 -23.48
CA PRO A 50 20.91 -18.16 -22.63
C PRO A 50 22.42 -18.09 -22.36
N ARG A 51 22.80 -18.16 -21.08
CA ARG A 51 24.20 -18.03 -20.63
C ARG A 51 25.10 -19.25 -20.94
N SER A 52 24.62 -20.27 -21.67
CA SER A 52 25.39 -21.49 -21.96
C SER A 52 24.91 -22.17 -23.24
N ASN A 53 25.87 -22.54 -24.12
CA ASN A 53 25.64 -23.38 -25.30
C ASN A 53 25.48 -24.87 -24.96
N ASN A 54 25.54 -25.27 -23.67
CA ASN A 54 25.56 -26.67 -23.25
C ASN A 54 24.34 -27.12 -22.45
N THR A 55 23.16 -26.62 -22.81
CA THR A 55 21.94 -27.32 -22.50
C THR A 55 21.07 -27.34 -23.74
N LEU A 56 20.98 -28.51 -24.37
CA LEU A 56 19.69 -29.02 -24.84
C LEU A 56 18.73 -29.05 -23.63
N SER A 57 18.34 -27.88 -23.13
CA SER A 57 17.21 -27.76 -22.26
C SER A 57 16.03 -27.88 -23.22
N ASN A 58 15.43 -29.06 -23.22
CA ASN A 58 14.11 -29.33 -23.75
C ASN A 58 13.27 -28.04 -23.75
N GLU A 59 12.54 -27.82 -24.84
CA GLU A 59 11.40 -26.92 -24.89
C GLU A 59 10.37 -27.35 -23.82
N MET A 60 10.71 -27.17 -22.54
CA MET A 60 9.77 -27.15 -21.46
C MET A 60 8.81 -26.05 -21.86
N ASN A 61 7.52 -26.38 -21.95
CA ASN A 61 6.45 -25.47 -22.31
C ASN A 61 6.47 -24.26 -21.36
N LEU A 62 7.31 -23.26 -21.66
CA LEU A 62 7.47 -22.05 -20.87
C LEU A 62 6.10 -21.38 -20.85
N THR A 63 5.57 -21.18 -19.66
CA THR A 63 4.30 -20.50 -19.53
C THR A 63 4.47 -19.05 -19.97
N VAL A 64 3.35 -18.39 -20.27
CA VAL A 64 3.36 -16.96 -20.61
C VAL A 64 4.06 -16.14 -19.52
N PHE A 65 3.97 -16.56 -18.25
CA PHE A 65 4.58 -15.87 -17.12
C PHE A 65 6.08 -16.12 -16.98
N ASP A 66 6.59 -17.27 -17.43
CA ASP A 66 8.04 -17.51 -17.47
C ASP A 66 8.70 -16.64 -18.56
N LYS A 67 8.05 -16.50 -19.72
CA LYS A 67 8.50 -15.58 -20.79
C LYS A 67 8.52 -14.11 -20.35
N VAL A 68 7.58 -13.71 -19.49
CA VAL A 68 7.57 -12.35 -18.91
C VAL A 68 8.84 -12.08 -18.12
N LEU A 69 9.32 -13.05 -17.33
CA LEU A 69 10.56 -12.91 -16.56
C LEU A 69 11.77 -12.80 -17.48
N GLU A 70 11.80 -13.58 -18.56
CA GLU A 70 12.87 -13.52 -19.56
C GLU A 70 12.89 -12.22 -20.35
N ASN A 71 11.72 -11.65 -20.66
CA ASN A 71 11.59 -10.44 -21.47
C ASN A 71 11.76 -9.14 -20.65
N ALA A 72 11.53 -9.19 -19.35
CA ALA A 72 11.65 -8.05 -18.44
C ALA A 72 13.03 -7.95 -17.76
N TRP A 73 14.00 -8.79 -18.14
CA TRP A 73 15.28 -8.97 -17.47
C TRP A 73 16.15 -7.70 -17.35
N ASP A 74 16.04 -6.79 -18.31
CA ASP A 74 16.81 -5.54 -18.42
C ASP A 74 16.00 -4.31 -18.00
N MET A 75 14.78 -4.50 -17.48
CA MET A 75 13.92 -3.39 -17.06
C MET A 75 14.31 -2.86 -15.68
N ASP A 76 14.28 -1.54 -15.53
CA ASP A 76 14.32 -0.91 -14.21
C ASP A 76 13.15 -1.40 -13.36
N ALA A 77 13.45 -1.95 -12.18
CA ALA A 77 12.47 -2.58 -11.31
C ALA A 77 11.37 -1.59 -10.90
N VAL A 78 11.72 -0.34 -10.55
CA VAL A 78 10.75 0.67 -10.13
C VAL A 78 9.81 1.03 -11.29
N LYS A 79 10.35 1.21 -12.50
CA LYS A 79 9.59 1.48 -13.71
C LYS A 79 8.67 0.32 -14.07
N PHE A 80 9.15 -0.93 -13.97
CA PHE A 80 8.34 -2.13 -14.19
C PHE A 80 7.19 -2.19 -13.20
N LEU A 81 7.48 -2.12 -11.89
CA LEU A 81 6.47 -2.17 -10.84
C LEU A 81 5.41 -1.07 -11.00
N ARG A 82 5.83 0.15 -11.36
CA ARG A 82 4.93 1.30 -11.51
C ARG A 82 3.98 1.14 -12.70
N ASN A 83 4.48 0.58 -13.81
CA ASN A 83 3.68 0.37 -15.00
C ASN A 83 2.78 -0.87 -14.89
N ALA A 84 3.25 -1.91 -14.21
CA ALA A 84 2.49 -3.13 -13.96
C ALA A 84 1.38 -2.93 -12.93
N ALA A 85 1.56 -1.99 -11.99
CA ALA A 85 0.59 -1.72 -10.95
C ALA A 85 -0.78 -1.25 -11.45
N HIS A 86 -1.79 -1.45 -10.61
CA HIS A 86 -3.15 -0.99 -10.84
C HIS A 86 -3.27 0.53 -10.80
N TRP A 87 -4.13 1.09 -11.66
CA TRP A 87 -4.31 2.53 -11.77
C TRP A 87 -5.37 3.04 -10.80
N LYS A 88 -5.06 4.11 -10.06
CA LYS A 88 -6.04 4.74 -9.16
C LYS A 88 -7.33 5.19 -9.85
N SER A 89 -7.25 5.63 -11.11
CA SER A 89 -8.43 6.07 -11.88
C SER A 89 -9.39 4.92 -12.22
N ARG A 90 -8.90 3.67 -12.26
CA ARG A 90 -9.71 2.49 -12.51
C ARG A 90 -10.18 1.83 -11.21
N MET A 91 -9.33 1.85 -10.18
CA MET A 91 -9.65 1.29 -8.86
C MET A 91 -10.63 2.15 -8.06
N ILE A 92 -10.47 3.47 -8.05
CA ILE A 92 -11.28 4.36 -7.20
C ILE A 92 -12.40 4.96 -8.04
N LEU A 93 -13.63 4.46 -7.84
CA LEU A 93 -14.82 4.88 -8.60
C LEU A 93 -15.40 6.20 -8.06
N ARG A 94 -14.56 7.24 -8.05
CA ARG A 94 -14.84 8.57 -7.47
C ARG A 94 -16.10 9.23 -8.02
N GLN A 95 -16.38 9.04 -9.31
CA GLN A 95 -17.57 9.61 -9.95
C GLN A 95 -18.87 9.04 -9.37
N ILE A 96 -18.82 7.84 -8.79
CA ILE A 96 -19.97 7.17 -8.21
C ILE A 96 -20.01 7.43 -6.70
N ASN A 97 -18.95 7.11 -5.97
CA ASN A 97 -18.94 7.26 -4.51
C ASN A 97 -17.51 7.43 -3.97
N CYS A 98 -17.16 8.69 -3.66
CA CYS A 98 -16.00 9.05 -2.85
C CYS A 98 -16.35 10.30 -2.05
N THR A 99 -16.58 10.15 -0.75
CA THR A 99 -16.92 11.26 0.14
C THR A 99 -16.04 11.27 1.38
N TRP A 100 -15.58 12.46 1.73
CA TRP A 100 -14.95 12.73 3.01
C TRP A 100 -15.98 12.78 4.15
N PRO A 101 -15.55 12.65 5.41
CA PRO A 101 -16.39 12.79 6.59
C PRO A 101 -17.24 14.07 6.66
N ASN A 102 -16.76 15.16 6.06
CA ASN A 102 -17.49 16.43 5.98
C ASN A 102 -18.51 16.50 4.82
N GLY A 103 -18.75 15.38 4.11
CA GLY A 103 -19.61 15.28 2.94
C GLY A 103 -18.98 15.74 1.62
N THR A 104 -17.77 16.31 1.64
CA THR A 104 -17.14 16.79 0.41
C THR A 104 -16.65 15.64 -0.47
N SER A 105 -16.80 15.76 -1.78
CA SER A 105 -16.31 14.73 -2.71
C SER A 105 -14.78 14.73 -2.79
N CYS A 106 -14.16 13.55 -2.65
CA CYS A 106 -12.71 13.43 -2.82
C CYS A 106 -12.30 13.57 -4.28
N ARG A 107 -11.04 13.95 -4.54
CA ARG A 107 -10.42 14.09 -5.88
C ARG A 107 -9.40 12.97 -6.13
N LEU A 108 -9.26 12.53 -7.39
CA LEU A 108 -8.19 11.58 -7.76
C LEU A 108 -6.78 12.14 -7.46
N SER A 109 -6.61 13.46 -7.45
CA SER A 109 -5.35 14.13 -7.07
C SER A 109 -5.02 14.01 -5.57
N ASN A 110 -6.01 13.75 -4.72
CA ASN A 110 -5.78 13.50 -3.28
C ASN A 110 -5.10 12.17 -3.02
N PHE A 111 -5.20 11.22 -3.96
CA PHE A 111 -4.54 9.92 -3.87
C PHE A 111 -3.10 10.00 -4.40
N LYS A 112 -2.14 9.70 -3.54
CA LYS A 112 -0.70 9.67 -3.84
C LYS A 112 -0.21 8.22 -3.90
N ALA A 113 0.80 8.00 -4.74
CA ALA A 113 1.47 6.72 -4.87
C ALA A 113 2.27 6.44 -3.59
N VAL A 114 2.10 5.25 -3.01
CA VAL A 114 2.89 4.78 -1.88
C VAL A 114 3.35 3.35 -2.15
N TRP A 115 4.64 3.11 -2.00
CA TRP A 115 5.25 1.80 -2.18
C TRP A 115 5.15 0.99 -0.88
N THR A 116 4.70 -0.26 -1.00
CA THR A 116 4.61 -1.21 0.10
C THR A 116 5.20 -2.55 -0.32
N LEU A 117 5.30 -3.50 0.63
CA LEU A 117 5.78 -4.85 0.35
C LEU A 117 4.82 -5.65 -0.56
N THR A 118 3.55 -5.23 -0.66
CA THR A 118 2.57 -5.81 -1.58
C THR A 118 2.56 -5.13 -2.96
N GLY A 119 3.40 -4.11 -3.18
CA GLY A 119 3.49 -3.37 -4.44
C GLY A 119 3.09 -1.90 -4.32
N LEU A 120 2.59 -1.33 -5.42
CA LEU A 120 2.16 0.06 -5.45
C LEU A 120 0.72 0.20 -4.92
N CYS A 121 0.55 1.07 -3.93
CA CYS A 121 -0.73 1.40 -3.34
C CYS A 121 -1.07 2.88 -3.55
N TRP A 122 -2.34 3.23 -3.33
CA TRP A 122 -2.85 4.59 -3.47
C TRP A 122 -3.37 5.09 -2.13
N ALA A 123 -2.72 6.13 -1.60
CA ALA A 123 -3.01 6.66 -0.27
C ALA A 123 -3.59 8.07 -0.31
N ILE A 124 -4.61 8.31 0.52
CA ILE A 124 -5.24 9.62 0.70
C ILE A 124 -4.84 10.20 2.06
N ASN A 125 -4.85 11.53 2.18
CA ASN A 125 -4.50 12.28 3.39
C ASN A 125 -3.03 12.15 3.83
N THR A 126 -2.11 12.11 2.86
CA THR A 126 -0.68 11.81 3.08
C THR A 126 0.19 13.01 3.49
N ASP A 127 -0.35 14.22 3.53
CA ASP A 127 0.42 15.42 3.89
C ASP A 127 0.51 15.58 5.41
N PRO A 128 1.71 15.48 6.02
CA PRO A 128 1.88 15.64 7.47
C PRO A 128 1.72 17.09 7.95
N ASN A 129 1.87 18.08 7.06
CA ASN A 129 1.78 19.50 7.44
C ASN A 129 0.35 20.00 7.40
N ASN A 130 -0.52 19.37 6.60
CA ASN A 130 -1.91 19.76 6.43
C ASN A 130 -2.83 18.53 6.35
N PRO A 131 -2.97 17.76 7.45
CA PRO A 131 -3.89 16.63 7.49
C PRO A 131 -5.34 17.11 7.51
N HIS A 132 -6.23 16.30 6.97
CA HIS A 132 -7.67 16.52 7.14
C HIS A 132 -8.07 16.26 8.59
N TYR A 133 -8.87 17.14 9.19
CA TYR A 133 -9.35 17.01 10.57
C TYR A 133 -10.83 16.62 10.59
N ILE A 134 -11.20 15.78 11.57
CA ILE A 134 -12.59 15.43 11.84
C ILE A 134 -12.98 15.91 13.24
N SER A 135 -14.16 16.54 13.34
CA SER A 135 -14.70 17.12 14.57
C SER A 135 -15.78 16.27 15.24
N SER A 136 -16.27 15.23 14.56
CA SER A 136 -17.35 14.37 15.05
C SER A 136 -16.81 12.98 15.35
N SER A 137 -16.83 12.60 16.61
CA SER A 137 -16.76 11.20 17.06
C SER A 137 -18.18 10.60 17.00
N GLY A 138 -18.77 10.55 15.82
CA GLY A 138 -20.10 9.98 15.64
C GLY A 138 -20.02 8.49 15.30
N GLU A 139 -20.87 7.67 15.94
CA GLU A 139 -21.08 6.24 15.63
C GLU A 139 -21.71 5.99 14.25
N SER A 140 -22.16 7.04 13.54
CA SER A 140 -22.76 6.91 12.23
C SER A 140 -21.72 6.80 11.13
N SER A 141 -21.98 5.89 10.18
CA SER A 141 -21.16 5.69 8.97
C SER A 141 -21.01 6.98 8.12
N ASP A 142 -21.82 8.01 8.38
CA ASP A 142 -21.81 9.32 7.72
C ASP A 142 -20.55 10.14 8.01
N ASN A 143 -19.86 9.88 9.13
CA ASN A 143 -18.67 10.63 9.53
C ASN A 143 -17.35 9.93 9.08
N GLY A 144 -17.43 9.01 8.12
CA GLY A 144 -16.30 8.25 7.60
C GLY A 144 -15.89 8.63 6.18
N LEU A 145 -14.69 8.21 5.78
CA LEU A 145 -14.30 8.18 4.37
C LEU A 145 -15.08 7.05 3.69
N ARG A 146 -15.96 7.39 2.74
CA ARG A 146 -16.71 6.41 1.96
C ARG A 146 -16.08 6.27 0.58
N LEU A 147 -15.81 5.03 0.17
CA LEU A 147 -15.18 4.71 -1.10
C LEU A 147 -15.92 3.57 -1.78
N LEU A 148 -16.24 3.72 -3.06
CA LEU A 148 -16.55 2.59 -3.93
C LEU A 148 -15.30 2.21 -4.73
N LEU A 149 -14.90 0.94 -4.61
CA LEU A 149 -13.65 0.44 -5.14
C LEU A 149 -13.89 -0.69 -6.15
N ASN A 150 -13.13 -0.64 -7.24
CA ASN A 150 -13.04 -1.69 -8.23
C ASN A 150 -11.74 -2.46 -8.01
N ILE A 151 -11.85 -3.75 -7.66
CA ILE A 151 -10.69 -4.61 -7.43
C ILE A 151 -10.01 -5.07 -8.72
N GLU A 152 -10.64 -4.83 -9.89
CA GLU A 152 -10.15 -5.23 -11.20
C GLU A 152 -9.84 -6.73 -11.31
N ARG A 153 -10.79 -7.59 -10.90
CA ARG A 153 -10.62 -9.04 -10.91
C ARG A 153 -10.17 -9.60 -12.28
N TYR A 154 -10.56 -8.96 -13.36
CA TYR A 154 -10.20 -9.32 -14.74
C TYR A 154 -8.72 -9.02 -15.10
N GLU A 155 -8.03 -8.20 -14.31
CA GLU A 155 -6.58 -7.95 -14.42
C GLU A 155 -5.76 -8.88 -13.53
N ARG A 156 -6.41 -9.82 -12.83
CA ARG A 156 -5.73 -10.69 -11.89
C ARG A 156 -4.83 -11.66 -12.63
N VAL A 157 -3.61 -11.80 -12.12
CA VAL A 157 -2.72 -12.86 -12.59
C VAL A 157 -3.03 -14.14 -11.84
N GLU A 158 -3.43 -15.18 -12.56
CA GLU A 158 -3.63 -16.52 -12.03
C GLU A 158 -2.55 -17.42 -12.59
N SER A 159 -1.51 -17.65 -11.79
CA SER A 159 -0.37 -18.45 -12.17
C SER A 159 0.19 -19.20 -10.97
N CYS A 160 0.59 -20.43 -11.22
CA CYS A 160 1.11 -21.38 -10.24
C CYS A 160 2.42 -21.99 -10.74
N THR A 161 3.35 -21.18 -11.26
CA THR A 161 4.69 -21.66 -11.65
C THR A 161 5.65 -21.66 -10.46
N PRO A 162 6.81 -22.33 -10.53
CA PRO A 162 7.81 -22.23 -9.48
C PRO A 162 8.34 -20.80 -9.26
N TYR A 163 8.38 -19.99 -10.32
CA TYR A 163 8.91 -18.62 -10.31
C TYR A 163 7.85 -17.56 -10.06
N PHE A 164 6.58 -17.85 -10.34
CA PHE A 164 5.47 -16.93 -10.19
C PHE A 164 4.25 -17.65 -9.60
N ARG A 165 3.92 -17.36 -8.33
CA ARG A 165 2.73 -17.90 -7.66
C ARG A 165 1.86 -16.81 -7.09
N THR A 166 0.58 -16.83 -7.47
CA THR A 166 -0.43 -15.98 -6.86
C THR A 166 -0.95 -16.62 -5.58
N MET A 167 -0.51 -16.12 -4.42
CA MET A 167 -0.87 -16.68 -3.10
C MET A 167 -1.98 -15.91 -2.38
N SER A 168 -2.30 -14.70 -2.83
CA SER A 168 -3.29 -13.83 -2.20
C SER A 168 -4.70 -14.05 -2.77
N LEU A 169 -5.73 -14.02 -1.92
CA LEU A 169 -7.12 -14.01 -2.38
C LEU A 169 -7.46 -12.68 -3.07
N PRO A 170 -8.38 -12.67 -4.06
CA PRO A 170 -8.86 -11.44 -4.67
C PRO A 170 -9.47 -10.49 -3.62
N GLY A 171 -9.05 -9.24 -3.65
CA GLY A 171 -9.48 -8.24 -2.68
C GLY A 171 -8.53 -7.06 -2.63
N LEU A 172 -8.81 -6.17 -1.69
CA LEU A 172 -7.96 -5.01 -1.40
C LEU A 172 -7.47 -5.10 0.03
N LYS A 173 -6.21 -4.72 0.24
CA LYS A 173 -5.67 -4.52 1.57
C LYS A 173 -5.71 -3.03 1.90
N ILE A 174 -6.41 -2.68 2.97
CA ILE A 174 -6.56 -1.31 3.46
C ILE A 174 -5.61 -1.10 4.63
N LEU A 175 -4.71 -0.13 4.50
CA LEU A 175 -3.75 0.26 5.54
C LEU A 175 -4.18 1.59 6.14
N ILE A 176 -4.21 1.67 7.47
CA ILE A 176 -4.54 2.88 8.22
C ILE A 176 -3.34 3.22 9.10
N TYR A 177 -2.73 4.38 8.91
CA TYR A 177 -1.52 4.79 9.62
C TYR A 177 -1.44 6.31 9.76
N ASN A 178 -0.48 6.81 10.54
CA ASN A 178 -0.25 8.24 10.72
C ASN A 178 0.55 8.81 9.52
N GLN A 179 0.33 10.07 9.18
CA GLN A 179 1.04 10.80 8.12
C GLN A 179 2.56 10.79 8.27
N THR A 180 3.06 10.68 9.50
CA THR A 180 4.50 10.63 9.79
C THR A 180 5.11 9.23 9.69
N ASP A 181 4.28 8.20 9.57
CA ASP A 181 4.71 6.81 9.57
C ASP A 181 4.79 6.26 8.14
N ILE A 182 5.56 5.19 7.96
CA ILE A 182 5.68 4.47 6.68
C ILE A 182 4.75 3.26 6.75
N PRO A 183 3.92 2.98 5.73
CA PRO A 183 3.03 1.83 5.77
C PRO A 183 3.79 0.52 5.65
N GLU A 184 3.72 -0.32 6.68
CA GLU A 184 4.21 -1.69 6.65
C GLU A 184 3.08 -2.67 6.30
N SER A 185 2.91 -2.93 5.00
CA SER A 185 1.82 -3.76 4.49
C SER A 185 1.95 -5.25 4.79
N SER A 186 3.07 -5.74 5.34
CA SER A 186 3.24 -7.16 5.70
C SER A 186 2.56 -7.50 7.03
N LEU A 187 2.59 -6.57 7.99
CA LEU A 187 2.14 -6.78 9.36
C LEU A 187 0.80 -6.09 9.67
N ASP A 188 0.54 -4.94 9.05
CA ASP A 188 -0.65 -4.14 9.34
C ASP A 188 -1.65 -4.16 8.19
N GLY A 189 -2.94 -3.98 8.51
CA GLY A 189 -4.01 -3.74 7.53
C GLY A 189 -5.16 -4.75 7.52
N VAL A 190 -6.28 -4.32 6.94
CA VAL A 190 -7.52 -5.10 6.83
C VAL A 190 -7.71 -5.56 5.40
N ASN A 191 -7.94 -6.86 5.19
CA ASN A 191 -8.31 -7.39 3.87
C ASN A 191 -9.80 -7.23 3.64
N VAL A 192 -10.17 -6.58 2.54
CA VAL A 192 -11.54 -6.32 2.12
C VAL A 192 -11.83 -7.14 0.85
N PRO A 193 -12.72 -8.16 0.93
CA PRO A 193 -13.13 -8.92 -0.24
C PRO A 193 -14.10 -8.09 -1.12
N PRO A 194 -14.20 -8.42 -2.42
CA PRO A 194 -15.21 -7.82 -3.28
C PRO A 194 -16.63 -8.27 -2.91
N GLY A 195 -17.63 -7.46 -3.28
CA GLY A 195 -19.06 -7.83 -3.18
C GLY A 195 -19.74 -7.45 -1.87
N TYR A 196 -19.03 -6.79 -0.95
CA TYR A 196 -19.55 -6.37 0.34
C TYR A 196 -19.22 -4.91 0.63
N THR A 197 -20.06 -4.25 1.41
CA THR A 197 -19.71 -3.00 2.09
C THR A 197 -19.06 -3.35 3.43
N MET A 198 -17.88 -2.80 3.70
CA MET A 198 -17.18 -2.98 4.98
C MET A 198 -16.96 -1.63 5.67
N GLU A 199 -17.32 -1.58 6.94
CA GLU A 199 -17.06 -0.44 7.81
C GLU A 199 -15.85 -0.77 8.69
N ILE A 200 -14.81 0.07 8.61
CA ILE A 200 -13.55 -0.13 9.35
C ILE A 200 -13.45 0.97 10.41
N PRO A 201 -13.84 0.69 11.68
CA PRO A 201 -13.66 1.64 12.76
C PRO A 201 -12.17 1.76 13.09
N PHE A 202 -11.73 2.98 13.43
CA PHE A 202 -10.38 3.23 13.91
C PHE A 202 -10.41 4.08 15.18
N LYS A 203 -9.38 3.94 16.00
CA LYS A 203 -9.14 4.79 17.18
C LYS A 203 -7.69 5.26 17.18
N MET A 204 -7.47 6.50 17.55
CA MET A 204 -6.12 7.02 17.73
C MET A 204 -5.56 6.57 19.08
N GLN A 205 -4.35 6.02 19.09
CA GLN A 205 -3.62 5.66 20.30
C GLN A 205 -2.24 6.30 20.28
N LYS A 206 -1.92 7.09 21.30
CA LYS A 206 -0.58 7.63 21.50
C LYS A 206 0.09 6.84 22.63
N ARG A 207 1.24 6.22 22.33
CA ARG A 207 2.03 5.48 23.32
C ARG A 207 3.31 6.26 23.60
N HIS A 208 3.52 6.62 24.86
CA HIS A 208 4.79 7.16 25.33
C HIS A 208 5.51 6.05 26.08
N LYS A 209 6.72 5.69 25.64
CA LYS A 209 7.57 4.69 26.31
C LYS A 209 8.74 5.41 26.97
N TYR A 210 9.07 5.02 28.20
CA TYR A 210 10.20 5.58 28.93
C TYR A 210 11.53 5.08 28.37
N SER A 211 12.52 5.96 28.28
CA SER A 211 13.89 5.63 27.85
C SER A 211 14.54 4.63 28.82
N GLY A 212 15.16 3.57 28.31
CA GLY A 212 15.94 2.59 29.10
C GLY A 212 15.36 1.18 29.15
N ALA A 213 14.09 0.98 28.81
CA ALA A 213 13.49 -0.34 28.56
C ALA A 213 13.41 -0.56 27.04
N GLU A 214 14.52 -1.02 26.44
CA GLU A 214 14.65 -1.39 25.02
C GLU A 214 14.06 -0.36 24.02
N CYS A 215 14.72 0.79 23.83
CA CYS A 215 14.35 1.72 22.75
C CYS A 215 15.57 2.30 22.02
N VAL A 216 15.45 2.37 20.69
CA VAL A 216 16.30 3.20 19.81
C VAL A 216 15.68 4.59 19.76
N GLU A 217 16.44 5.63 20.11
CA GLU A 217 15.96 7.02 20.04
C GLU A 217 15.58 7.41 18.60
N LYS A 218 14.37 7.97 18.41
CA LYS A 218 13.97 8.56 17.12
C LYS A 218 14.78 9.85 16.90
N LYS A 219 15.93 9.77 16.23
CA LYS A 219 16.67 10.95 15.76
C LYS A 219 15.90 11.68 14.66
N ARG A 220 15.64 12.97 14.84
CA ARG A 220 15.21 13.88 13.77
C ARG A 220 16.31 13.93 12.70
N LYS A 221 15.97 13.67 11.43
CA LYS A 221 16.88 13.94 10.30
C LYS A 221 17.12 15.46 10.25
N ALA A 222 18.32 15.89 10.64
CA ALA A 222 18.78 17.25 10.37
C ALA A 222 18.95 17.40 8.84
N THR A 223 18.24 18.37 8.26
CA THR A 223 18.50 18.87 6.91
C THR A 223 19.84 19.60 6.91
N ASN A 224 20.91 18.89 6.53
CA ASN A 224 22.18 19.54 6.18
C ASN A 224 22.01 20.27 4.84
N ASN A 225 21.58 21.53 4.90
CA ASN A 225 21.87 22.49 3.84
C ASN A 225 23.34 22.90 3.98
N ASN A 226 24.23 22.20 3.29
CA ASN A 226 25.54 22.75 2.92
C ASN A 226 25.62 22.75 1.39
N ILE A 227 25.17 23.87 0.82
CA ILE A 227 25.53 24.30 -0.52
C ILE A 227 27.02 24.64 -0.48
N GLY A 228 27.77 24.06 -1.41
CA GLY A 228 29.19 24.30 -1.59
C GLY A 228 29.52 25.78 -1.81
N SER A 229 30.68 26.17 -1.31
CA SER A 229 31.49 27.23 -1.90
C SER A 229 32.43 26.60 -2.92
#